data_AF-A0A924ULF7-F1
#
_entry.id   AF-A0A924ULF7-F1
#
_cell.length_a   1.000
_cell.length_b   1.000
_cell.length_c   1.000
_cell.angle_alpha   90.00
_cell.angle_beta   90.00
_cell.angle_gamma   90.00
#
_symmetry.space_group_name_H-M   'P 1'
#
loop_
_entity.id
_entity.type
_entity.pdbx_description
1 polymer ?
#
loop_
_entity_poly.entity_id
_entity_poly.type
_entity_poly.pdbx_seq_one_letter_code
_entity_poly.pdbx_strand_id
1 'polypeptide(L)'
;MKVQIVLLIFSLFTMNGVAATKKVKPAPAPAVLQFTPEAILAEVLKKKNLELRPQLPLPKLNLQSQTSLKKFQDDIEPQWNMRPDVFTNAYAFKTNQIFLMDQAAYYKKTNRCIDDSLAHELMHYVQVMYQNADLADESLESEAVDIQTWFRETHCKLPPKALLPLIF
;
A
#
# COMPACT_ATOMS: atom_id res chain seq x y z
N MET A 1 51.23 44.24 -49.39
CA MET A 1 51.41 42.77 -49.30
C MET A 1 50.20 42.16 -48.63
N LYS A 2 49.44 41.34 -49.40
CA LYS A 2 48.66 40.13 -49.06
C LYS A 2 48.03 40.05 -47.66
N VAL A 3 46.71 40.26 -47.49
CA VAL A 3 45.56 39.35 -47.74
C VAL A 3 45.65 38.03 -46.97
N GLN A 4 44.74 37.80 -46.01
CA GLN A 4 43.86 36.61 -46.04
C GLN A 4 42.66 36.73 -45.08
N ILE A 5 41.49 36.76 -45.70
CA ILE A 5 40.16 36.58 -45.14
C ILE A 5 39.97 35.07 -44.90
N VAL A 6 39.54 34.67 -43.71
CA VAL A 6 38.99 33.33 -43.46
C VAL A 6 37.54 33.51 -43.02
N LEU A 7 36.63 33.27 -43.96
CA LEU A 7 35.19 33.27 -43.76
C LEU A 7 34.80 31.85 -43.27
N LEU A 8 34.47 31.70 -41.99
CA LEU A 8 33.96 30.46 -41.42
C LEU A 8 32.42 30.44 -41.55
N ILE A 9 31.92 29.69 -42.54
CA ILE A 9 30.50 29.42 -42.72
C ILE A 9 30.12 28.31 -41.74
N PHE A 10 29.44 28.67 -40.64
CA PHE A 10 28.75 27.70 -39.79
C PHE A 10 27.38 27.40 -40.39
N SER A 11 27.23 26.22 -41.02
CA SER A 11 25.94 25.69 -41.44
C SER A 11 25.09 25.37 -40.20
N LEU A 12 24.06 26.18 -39.98
CA LEU A 12 23.02 25.96 -38.99
C LEU A 12 22.10 24.83 -39.47
N PHE A 13 22.35 23.59 -39.06
CA PHE A 13 21.37 22.51 -39.19
C PHE A 13 20.37 22.62 -38.03
N THR A 14 19.25 23.31 -38.25
CA THR A 14 18.11 23.26 -37.34
C THR A 14 17.36 21.94 -37.59
N MET A 15 17.68 20.90 -36.82
CA MET A 15 16.83 19.71 -36.76
C MET A 15 15.56 20.06 -35.98
N ASN A 16 14.47 20.35 -36.70
CA ASN A 16 13.12 20.42 -36.15
C ASN A 16 12.65 19.00 -35.80
N GLY A 17 13.16 18.45 -34.70
CA GLY A 17 12.63 17.24 -34.09
C GLY A 17 11.35 17.58 -33.33
N VAL A 18 10.19 17.47 -34.00
CA VAL A 18 8.90 17.48 -33.30
C VAL A 18 8.82 16.17 -32.50
N ALA A 19 9.22 16.23 -31.23
CA ALA A 19 9.05 15.13 -30.30
C ALA A 19 7.54 14.86 -30.15
N ALA A 20 7.09 13.72 -30.69
CA ALA A 20 5.74 13.22 -30.46
C ALA A 20 5.58 12.95 -28.96
N THR A 21 4.91 13.85 -28.26
CA THR A 21 4.55 13.66 -26.86
C THR A 21 3.48 12.55 -26.80
N LYS A 22 3.90 11.33 -26.49
CA LYS A 22 2.96 10.28 -26.06
C LYS A 22 2.17 10.86 -24.89
N LYS A 23 0.85 11.04 -25.06
CA LYS A 23 -0.05 11.41 -23.97
C LYS A 23 0.02 10.31 -22.92
N VAL A 24 0.81 10.54 -21.86
CA VAL A 24 0.87 9.65 -20.70
C VAL A 24 -0.48 9.80 -20.00
N LYS A 25 -1.26 8.71 -19.99
CA LYS A 25 -2.51 8.68 -19.23
C LYS A 25 -2.15 8.93 -17.75
N PRO A 26 -2.78 9.91 -17.08
CA PRO A 26 -2.50 10.15 -15.67
C PRO A 26 -2.76 8.88 -14.86
N ALA A 27 -1.90 8.63 -13.87
CA ALA A 27 -2.06 7.51 -12.97
C ALA A 27 -3.44 7.59 -12.29
N PRO A 28 -4.12 6.45 -12.05
CA PRO A 28 -5.37 6.44 -11.30
C PRO A 28 -5.18 7.09 -9.93
N ALA A 29 -6.21 7.77 -9.44
CA ALA A 29 -6.21 8.28 -8.07
C ALA A 29 -6.01 7.12 -7.07
N PRO A 30 -5.31 7.35 -5.94
CA PRO A 30 -5.18 6.36 -4.89
C PRO A 30 -6.54 5.94 -4.30
N ALA A 31 -6.59 4.73 -3.74
CA ALA A 31 -7.69 4.29 -2.89
C ALA A 31 -7.70 5.10 -1.59
N VAL A 32 -8.90 5.35 -1.06
CA VAL A 32 -9.10 6.18 0.14
C VAL A 32 -9.83 5.35 1.18
N LEU A 33 -9.36 5.43 2.43
CA LEU A 33 -10.03 4.82 3.58
C LEU A 33 -11.43 5.43 3.75
N GLN A 34 -12.42 4.58 3.98
CA GLN A 34 -13.78 5.01 4.31
C GLN A 34 -13.96 5.20 5.81
N PHE A 35 -13.14 4.50 6.62
CA PHE A 35 -13.18 4.54 8.07
C PHE A 35 -11.83 5.00 8.64
N THR A 36 -11.85 5.60 9.83
CA THR A 36 -10.61 5.93 10.51
C THR A 36 -9.94 4.66 11.07
N PRO A 37 -8.61 4.64 11.25
CA PRO A 37 -7.93 3.48 11.84
C PRO A 37 -8.47 3.10 13.23
N GLU A 38 -8.91 4.07 14.03
CA GLU A 38 -9.54 3.84 15.34
C GLU A 38 -10.88 3.12 15.22
N ALA A 39 -11.71 3.52 14.26
CA ALA A 39 -13.01 2.89 14.01
C ALA A 39 -12.84 1.44 13.55
N ILE A 40 -11.87 1.17 12.68
CA ILE A 40 -11.56 -0.19 12.22
C ILE A 40 -11.01 -1.02 13.37
N LEU A 41 -10.08 -0.48 14.18
CA LEU A 41 -9.54 -1.18 15.35
C LEU A 41 -10.66 -1.55 16.34
N ALA A 42 -11.61 -0.64 16.59
CA ALA A 42 -12.74 -0.93 17.47
C ALA A 42 -13.59 -2.12 16.98
N GLU A 43 -13.86 -2.21 15.68
CA GLU A 43 -14.58 -3.33 15.09
C GLU A 43 -13.77 -4.64 15.14
N VAL A 44 -12.46 -4.59 14.88
CA VAL A 44 -11.57 -5.76 15.03
C VAL A 44 -11.57 -6.26 16.48
N LEU A 45 -11.38 -5.37 17.46
CA LEU A 45 -11.40 -5.74 18.88
C LEU A 45 -12.73 -6.33 19.31
N LYS A 46 -13.85 -5.71 18.88
CA LYS A 46 -15.20 -6.23 19.12
C LYS A 46 -15.38 -7.62 18.52
N LYS A 47 -14.95 -7.84 17.27
CA LYS A 47 -14.99 -9.17 16.62
C LYS A 47 -14.17 -10.22 17.38
N LYS A 48 -13.08 -9.80 18.01
CA LYS A 48 -12.22 -10.65 18.84
C LYS A 48 -12.67 -10.77 20.31
N ASN A 49 -13.77 -10.12 20.69
CA ASN A 49 -14.23 -10.03 22.08
C ASN A 49 -13.15 -9.49 23.03
N LEU A 50 -12.45 -8.44 22.58
CA LEU A 50 -11.42 -7.72 23.34
C LEU A 50 -11.90 -6.30 23.64
N GLU A 51 -11.49 -5.78 24.79
CA GLU A 51 -11.76 -4.39 25.17
C GLU A 51 -10.66 -3.47 24.65
N LEU A 52 -11.06 -2.26 24.23
CA LEU A 52 -10.12 -1.20 23.85
C LEU A 52 -9.26 -0.81 25.06
N ARG A 53 -7.94 -0.68 24.84
CA ARG A 53 -6.97 -0.25 25.85
C ARG A 53 -6.42 1.13 25.46
N PRO A 54 -6.96 2.25 26.00
CA PRO A 54 -6.59 3.61 25.58
C PRO A 54 -5.12 3.97 25.78
N GLN A 55 -4.43 3.24 26.67
CA GLN A 55 -3.01 3.40 26.94
C GLN A 55 -2.09 2.79 25.87
N LEU A 56 -2.61 1.93 25.00
CA LEU A 56 -1.84 1.36 23.89
C LEU A 56 -1.88 2.33 22.71
N PRO A 57 -0.71 2.80 22.21
CA PRO A 57 -0.67 3.73 21.10
C PRO A 57 -1.12 3.06 19.81
N LEU A 58 -2.05 3.69 19.09
CA LEU A 58 -2.45 3.27 17.75
C LEU A 58 -1.22 3.28 16.82
N PRO A 59 -1.07 2.28 15.93
CA PRO A 59 0.02 2.30 14.97
C PRO A 59 -0.11 3.49 14.02
N LYS A 60 1.03 4.11 13.70
CA LYS A 60 1.06 5.19 12.71
C LYS A 60 0.81 4.60 11.32
N LEU A 61 -0.20 5.12 10.63
CA LEU A 61 -0.52 4.72 9.26
C LEU A 61 0.34 5.46 8.23
N ASN A 62 0.92 4.70 7.30
CA ASN A 62 1.73 5.20 6.19
C ASN A 62 1.17 4.64 4.87
N LEU A 63 0.66 5.51 4.00
CA LEU A 63 0.15 5.12 2.69
C LEU A 63 1.28 5.07 1.66
N GLN A 64 1.22 4.12 0.72
CA GLN A 64 2.24 3.94 -0.32
C GLN A 64 2.44 5.22 -1.14
N SER A 65 1.38 5.94 -1.52
CA SER A 65 1.50 7.20 -2.28
C SER A 65 2.26 8.31 -1.55
N GLN A 66 2.43 8.20 -0.24
CA GLN A 66 3.07 9.20 0.64
C GLN A 66 4.37 8.72 1.28
N THR A 67 4.77 7.47 1.00
CA THR A 67 5.88 6.80 1.70
C THR A 67 6.88 6.27 0.68
N SER A 68 8.16 6.60 0.88
CA SER A 68 9.21 6.06 0.02
C SER A 68 9.40 4.56 0.25
N LEU A 69 9.73 3.83 -0.82
CA LEU A 69 10.09 2.41 -0.71
C LEU A 69 11.23 2.19 0.29
N LYS A 70 12.22 3.09 0.32
CA LYS A 70 13.32 3.03 1.28
C LYS A 70 12.81 3.06 2.72
N LYS A 71 11.88 3.95 3.06
CA LYS A 71 11.32 4.04 4.42
C LYS A 71 10.54 2.78 4.80
N PHE A 72 9.80 2.19 3.87
CA PHE A 72 9.12 0.91 4.09
C PHE A 72 10.14 -0.22 4.34
N GLN A 73 11.13 -0.35 3.47
CA GLN A 73 12.18 -1.36 3.58
C GLN A 73 12.96 -1.27 4.90
N ASP A 74 13.36 -0.06 5.30
CA ASP A 74 14.15 0.15 6.52
C ASP A 74 13.39 -0.26 7.80
N ASP A 75 12.05 -0.15 7.80
CA ASP A 75 11.21 -0.54 8.94
C ASP A 75 10.86 -2.03 8.95
N ILE A 76 10.76 -2.67 7.79
CA ILE A 76 10.28 -4.05 7.64
C ILE A 76 11.42 -5.08 7.59
N GLU A 77 12.56 -4.73 7.02
CA GLU A 77 13.70 -5.65 6.90
C GLU A 77 14.13 -6.27 8.25
N PRO A 78 14.18 -5.53 9.38
CA PRO A 78 14.57 -6.10 10.66
C PRO A 78 13.59 -7.14 11.25
N GLN A 79 12.36 -7.23 10.73
CA GLN A 79 11.38 -8.25 11.15
C GLN A 79 11.29 -9.41 10.15
N TRP A 80 11.44 -9.15 8.86
CA TRP A 80 11.36 -10.19 7.83
C TRP A 80 12.68 -10.89 7.55
N ASN A 81 13.80 -10.34 8.03
CA ASN A 81 15.15 -10.79 7.66
C ASN A 81 15.35 -10.82 6.12
N MET A 82 14.62 -9.95 5.42
CA MET A 82 14.57 -9.82 3.97
C MET A 82 14.22 -8.37 3.63
N ARG A 83 14.89 -7.79 2.63
CA ARG A 83 14.59 -6.47 2.10
C ARG A 83 13.65 -6.58 0.90
N PRO A 84 12.37 -6.16 0.99
CA PRO A 84 11.43 -6.31 -0.11
C PRO A 84 11.70 -5.29 -1.25
N ASP A 85 11.65 -5.74 -2.49
CA ASP A 85 11.84 -4.87 -3.68
C ASP A 85 10.59 -4.05 -4.03
N VAL A 86 9.45 -4.38 -3.43
CA VAL A 86 8.15 -3.76 -3.68
C VAL A 86 7.47 -3.36 -2.37
N PHE A 87 6.62 -2.34 -2.44
CA PHE A 87 5.76 -1.94 -1.33
C PHE A 87 4.59 -2.92 -1.20
N THR A 88 4.30 -3.38 0.01
CA THR A 88 3.11 -4.19 0.32
C THR A 88 2.46 -3.71 1.61
N ASN A 89 1.27 -4.22 1.91
CA ASN A 89 0.67 -4.03 3.23
C ASN A 89 1.53 -4.76 4.27
N ALA A 90 1.81 -4.11 5.40
CA ALA A 90 2.52 -4.72 6.52
C ALA A 90 2.38 -3.91 7.82
N TYR A 91 2.27 -4.61 8.94
CA TYR A 91 2.52 -4.09 10.27
C TYR A 91 4.01 -4.25 10.64
N ALA A 92 4.69 -3.13 10.89
CA ALA A 92 6.05 -3.06 11.41
C ALA A 92 6.02 -2.95 12.94
N PHE A 93 6.08 -4.08 13.65
CA PHE A 93 5.84 -4.11 15.09
C PHE A 93 6.88 -3.34 15.90
N LYS A 94 8.16 -3.37 15.50
CA LYS A 94 9.26 -2.67 16.19
C LYS A 94 9.08 -1.16 16.22
N THR A 95 8.48 -0.59 15.18
CA THR A 95 8.28 0.86 15.05
C THR A 95 6.82 1.29 15.23
N ASN A 96 5.93 0.34 15.53
CA ASN A 96 4.48 0.50 15.63
C ASN A 96 3.88 1.28 14.44
N GLN A 97 4.18 0.81 13.23
CA GLN A 97 3.72 1.44 11.98
C GLN A 97 2.94 0.44 11.14
N ILE A 98 1.88 0.90 10.48
CA ILE A 98 1.20 0.15 9.41
C ILE A 98 1.53 0.82 8.09
N PHE A 99 1.94 0.03 7.12
CA PHE A 99 2.12 0.42 5.74
C PHE A 99 0.97 -0.16 4.92
N LEU A 100 0.32 0.66 4.07
CA LEU A 100 -0.74 0.20 3.17
C LEU A 100 -0.46 0.63 1.73
N MET A 101 -0.61 -0.32 0.82
CA MET A 101 -0.80 -0.01 -0.59
C MET A 101 -2.12 0.74 -0.76
N ASP A 102 -2.09 1.85 -1.49
CA ASP A 102 -3.27 2.64 -1.84
C ASP A 102 -3.48 2.69 -3.36
N GLN A 103 -3.00 1.67 -4.08
CA GLN A 103 -3.22 1.56 -5.53
C GLN A 103 -4.67 1.14 -5.83
N ALA A 104 -5.51 2.06 -6.31
CA ALA A 104 -6.92 1.75 -6.62
C ALA A 104 -7.10 0.57 -7.61
N ALA A 105 -6.17 0.39 -8.54
CA ALA A 105 -6.19 -0.72 -9.49
C ALA A 105 -6.03 -2.10 -8.81
N TYR A 106 -5.23 -2.19 -7.75
CA TYR A 106 -5.06 -3.42 -6.97
C TYR A 106 -6.40 -3.82 -6.35
N TYR A 107 -7.03 -2.92 -5.60
CA TYR A 107 -8.31 -3.16 -4.93
C TYR A 107 -9.44 -3.52 -5.89
N LYS A 108 -9.51 -2.82 -7.03
CA LYS A 108 -10.46 -3.16 -8.10
C LYS A 108 -10.24 -4.56 -8.66
N LYS A 109 -8.98 -4.94 -8.92
CA LYS A 109 -8.63 -6.24 -9.51
C LYS A 109 -8.88 -7.39 -8.54
N THR A 110 -8.60 -7.20 -7.26
CA THR A 110 -8.70 -8.25 -6.23
C THR A 110 -10.07 -8.32 -5.56
N ASN A 111 -11.00 -7.41 -5.92
CA ASN A 111 -12.27 -7.25 -5.24
C ASN A 111 -12.08 -7.08 -3.72
N ARG A 112 -11.13 -6.22 -3.35
CA ARG A 112 -10.81 -5.83 -1.97
C ARG A 112 -11.06 -4.34 -1.79
N CYS A 113 -11.07 -3.88 -0.56
CA CYS A 113 -11.10 -2.46 -0.20
C CYS A 113 -9.89 -2.14 0.68
N ILE A 114 -9.44 -0.89 0.69
CA ILE A 114 -8.31 -0.48 1.53
C ILE A 114 -8.61 -0.65 3.02
N ASP A 115 -9.88 -0.51 3.44
CA ASP A 115 -10.29 -0.72 4.83
C ASP A 115 -10.13 -2.19 5.29
N ASP A 116 -10.36 -3.19 4.41
CA ASP A 116 -10.12 -4.60 4.75
C ASP A 116 -8.63 -4.90 4.94
N SER A 117 -7.79 -4.20 4.19
CA SER A 117 -6.35 -4.37 4.26
C SER A 117 -5.81 -3.70 5.52
N LEU A 118 -6.39 -2.57 5.93
CA LEU A 118 -6.11 -2.01 7.24
C LEU A 118 -6.60 -2.92 8.38
N ALA A 119 -7.77 -3.55 8.26
CA ALA A 119 -8.28 -4.49 9.26
C ALA A 119 -7.35 -5.72 9.44
N HIS A 120 -6.76 -6.20 8.34
CA HIS A 120 -5.73 -7.24 8.36
C HIS A 120 -4.51 -6.82 9.20
N GLU A 121 -3.90 -5.68 8.86
CA GLU A 121 -2.69 -5.21 9.56
C GLU A 121 -2.98 -4.82 11.03
N LEU A 122 -4.18 -4.31 11.32
CA LEU A 122 -4.62 -4.05 12.68
C LEU A 122 -4.79 -5.34 13.49
N MET A 123 -5.11 -6.48 12.85
CA MET A 123 -5.13 -7.76 13.54
C MET A 123 -3.73 -8.16 14.01
N HIS A 124 -2.69 -7.95 13.19
CA HIS A 124 -1.30 -8.14 13.64
C HIS A 124 -0.93 -7.24 14.81
N TYR A 125 -1.37 -5.98 14.79
CA TYR A 125 -1.24 -5.09 15.95
C TYR A 125 -1.96 -5.65 17.19
N VAL A 126 -3.17 -6.18 17.05
CA VAL A 126 -3.91 -6.82 18.16
C VAL A 126 -3.16 -8.05 18.68
N GLN A 127 -2.65 -8.91 17.80
CA GLN A 127 -1.88 -10.11 18.17
C GLN A 127 -0.67 -9.73 19.02
N VAL A 128 0.11 -8.74 18.59
CA VAL A 128 1.31 -8.30 19.34
C VAL A 128 0.93 -7.57 20.63
N MET A 129 0.07 -6.55 20.54
CA MET A 129 -0.10 -5.57 21.62
C MET A 129 -1.20 -5.92 22.63
N TYR A 130 -2.19 -6.72 22.21
CA TYR A 130 -3.28 -7.14 23.09
C TYR A 130 -3.09 -8.56 23.63
N GLN A 131 -2.54 -9.45 22.79
CA GLN A 131 -2.45 -10.89 23.07
C GLN A 131 -1.04 -11.37 23.40
N ASN A 132 0.00 -10.52 23.22
CA ASN A 132 1.41 -10.90 23.39
C ASN A 132 1.82 -12.10 22.53
N ALA A 133 1.29 -12.19 21.31
CA ALA A 133 1.59 -13.28 20.39
C ALA A 133 3.04 -13.23 19.87
N ASP A 134 3.58 -14.40 19.53
CA ASP A 134 4.86 -14.53 18.84
C ASP A 134 4.62 -14.51 17.32
N LEU A 135 5.17 -13.51 16.63
CA LEU A 135 5.02 -13.35 15.18
C LEU A 135 5.71 -14.45 14.36
N ALA A 136 6.48 -15.35 14.99
CA ALA A 136 6.97 -16.56 14.34
C ALA A 136 5.87 -17.62 14.12
N ASP A 137 4.69 -17.46 14.72
CA ASP A 137 3.56 -18.37 14.56
C ASP A 137 2.79 -18.09 13.25
N GLU A 138 2.89 -19.02 12.30
CA GLU A 138 2.22 -18.94 10.99
C GLU A 138 0.68 -18.91 11.08
N SER A 139 0.08 -19.36 12.20
CA SER A 139 -1.37 -19.33 12.38
C SER A 139 -1.93 -17.91 12.49
N LEU A 140 -1.09 -16.94 12.86
CA LEU A 140 -1.46 -15.53 12.99
C LEU A 140 -1.89 -14.91 11.66
N GLU A 141 -1.27 -15.30 10.56
CA GLU A 141 -1.64 -14.87 9.20
C GLU A 141 -3.04 -15.38 8.82
N SER A 142 -3.37 -16.61 9.21
CA SER A 142 -4.70 -17.18 8.94
C SER A 142 -5.79 -16.39 9.66
N GLU A 143 -5.56 -16.04 10.93
CA GLU A 143 -6.49 -15.20 11.70
C GLU A 143 -6.62 -13.78 11.12
N ALA A 144 -5.52 -13.17 10.68
CA ALA A 144 -5.55 -11.86 10.03
C ALA A 144 -6.31 -11.91 8.69
N VAL A 145 -6.19 -13.00 7.93
CA VAL A 145 -6.98 -13.24 6.69
C VAL A 145 -8.47 -13.41 6.99
N ASP A 146 -8.81 -14.10 8.08
CA ASP A 146 -10.20 -14.27 8.52
C ASP A 146 -10.83 -12.92 8.91
N ILE A 147 -10.10 -12.08 9.66
CA ILE A 147 -10.54 -10.72 9.99
C ILE A 147 -10.67 -9.86 8.74
N GLN A 148 -9.69 -9.90 7.82
CA GLN A 148 -9.77 -9.20 6.54
C GLN A 148 -11.03 -9.58 5.77
N THR A 149 -11.31 -10.88 5.66
CA THR A 149 -12.45 -11.39 4.91
C THR A 149 -13.76 -10.98 5.55
N TRP A 150 -13.89 -11.16 6.86
CA TRP A 150 -15.07 -10.72 7.62
C TRP A 150 -15.32 -9.22 7.48
N PHE A 151 -14.28 -8.39 7.61
CA PHE A 151 -14.42 -6.93 7.53
C PHE A 151 -14.89 -6.51 6.14
N ARG A 152 -14.29 -7.09 5.10
CA ARG A 152 -14.68 -6.87 3.70
C ARG A 152 -16.15 -7.18 3.47
N GLU A 153 -16.61 -8.35 3.89
CA GLU A 153 -18.00 -8.80 3.69
C GLU A 153 -19.02 -7.97 4.47
N THR A 154 -18.61 -7.43 5.62
CA THR A 154 -19.50 -6.67 6.51
C THR A 154 -19.58 -5.19 6.12
N HIS A 155 -18.46 -4.58 5.73
CA HIS A 155 -18.36 -3.12 5.60
C HIS A 155 -18.07 -2.63 4.19
N CYS A 156 -17.41 -3.44 3.36
CA CYS A 156 -17.02 -2.99 2.02
C CYS A 156 -18.14 -3.28 1.02
N LYS A 157 -18.76 -2.20 0.53
CA LYS A 157 -19.73 -2.25 -0.59
C LYS A 157 -19.00 -2.56 -1.89
N LEU A 158 -18.65 -3.82 -2.09
CA LEU A 158 -18.03 -4.27 -3.33
C LEU A 158 -19.10 -4.43 -4.41
N PRO A 159 -18.81 -4.05 -5.67
CA PRO A 159 -19.70 -4.37 -6.77
C PRO A 159 -19.89 -5.89 -6.82
N PRO A 160 -21.09 -6.38 -7.15
CA PRO A 160 -21.32 -7.82 -7.26
C PRO A 160 -20.29 -8.43 -8.20
N LYS A 161 -19.69 -9.55 -7.77
CA LYS A 161 -18.72 -10.31 -8.57
C LYS A 161 -19.39 -10.57 -9.92
N ALA A 162 -18.94 -9.89 -10.98
CA ALA A 162 -19.39 -10.24 -12.32
C ALA A 162 -19.05 -11.72 -12.48
N LEU A 163 -20.07 -12.57 -12.61
CA LEU A 163 -19.91 -13.98 -12.91
C LEU A 163 -19.17 -14.04 -14.25
N LEU A 164 -17.84 -14.09 -14.20
CA LEU A 164 -17.06 -14.50 -15.34
C LEU A 164 -17.51 -15.94 -15.62
N PRO A 165 -17.99 -16.25 -16.83
CA PRO A 165 -18.36 -17.62 -17.15
C PRO A 165 -17.15 -18.50 -16.89
N LEU A 166 -17.37 -19.56 -16.12
CA LEU A 166 -16.43 -20.66 -16.00
C LEU A 166 -16.27 -21.26 -17.40
N ILE A 167 -15.21 -20.85 -18.10
CA ILE A 167 -14.73 -21.58 -19.26
C ILE A 167 -13.90 -22.71 -18.68
N PHE A 168 -14.53 -23.89 -18.57
CA PHE A 168 -13.84 -25.17 -18.38
C PHE A 168 -13.21 -25.61 -19.70
#